data_AF-A0A7V1KZ36-F1
#
_entry.id   AF-A0A7V1KZ36-F1
#
_cell.length_a   1.000
_cell.length_b   1.000
_cell.length_c   1.000
_cell.angle_alpha   90.00
_cell.angle_beta   90.00
_cell.angle_gamma   90.00
#
_symmetry.space_group_name_H-M   'P 1'
#
loop_
_entity.id
_entity.type
_entity.pdbx_description
1 polymer ?
#
loop_
_entity_poly.entity_id
_entity_poly.type
_entity_poly.pdbx_seq_one_letter_code
_entity_poly.pdbx_strand_id
1 'polypeptide(L)'
;TIAHISPLLGLLGTVTGIIRCFYIIQEKSASLGAVNPADLAGGIWEALLTTAFGLVVAIPSFIAYNYFVSRVNYSVLEMERTASEMISLLTEAKTNEV
;
A
#
# COMPACT_ATOMS: atom_id res chain seq x y z
N THR A 1 2.92 -3.19 5.35
CA THR A 1 1.84 -4.19 5.13
C THR A 1 0.56 -3.55 4.60
N ILE A 2 -0.09 -2.64 5.35
CA ILE A 2 -1.35 -1.99 4.90
C ILE A 2 -1.17 -1.26 3.57
N ALA A 3 -0.06 -0.54 3.38
CA ALA A 3 0.27 0.14 2.12
C ALA A 3 0.30 -0.78 0.88
N HIS A 4 0.65 -2.06 1.06
CA HIS A 4 0.71 -3.04 -0.05
C HIS A 4 -0.62 -3.78 -0.24
N ILE A 5 -1.35 -4.06 0.84
CA ILE A 5 -2.61 -4.82 0.78
C ILE A 5 -3.79 -3.93 0.37
N SER A 6 -3.79 -2.66 0.76
CA SER A 6 -4.90 -1.72 0.49
C SER A 6 -5.24 -1.55 -1.00
N PRO A 7 -4.28 -1.38 -1.92
CA PRO A 7 -4.58 -1.34 -3.37
C PRO A 7 -5.14 -2.66 -3.90
N LEU A 8 -4.67 -3.80 -3.38
CA LEU A 8 -5.15 -5.12 -3.77
C LEU A 8 -6.61 -5.33 -3.34
N LEU A 9 -7.02 -4.78 -2.19
CA LEU A 9 -8.43 -4.76 -1.78
C LEU A 9 -9.29 -3.87 -2.68
N GLY A 10 -8.77 -2.72 -3.14
CA GLY A 10 -9.45 -1.87 -4.11
C GLY A 10 -9.66 -2.56 -5.47
N LEU A 11 -8.64 -3.30 -5.92
CA LEU A 11 -8.70 -4.15 -7.11
C LEU A 11 -9.68 -5.32 -6.94
N LEU A 12 -9.75 -5.94 -5.75
CA LEU A 12 -10.77 -6.95 -5.48
C LEU A 12 -12.18 -6.34 -5.66
N GLY A 13 -12.38 -5.11 -5.19
CA GLY A 13 -13.61 -4.35 -5.41
C GLY A 13 -13.95 -4.18 -6.89
N THR A 14 -12.99 -3.83 -7.75
CA THR A 14 -13.27 -3.70 -9.19
C THR A 14 -13.69 -5.01 -9.82
N VAL A 15 -13.02 -6.11 -9.45
CA VAL A 15 -13.37 -7.44 -9.94
C VAL A 15 -14.80 -7.79 -9.55
N THR A 16 -15.19 -7.55 -8.29
CA THR A 16 -16.56 -7.80 -7.84
C THR A 16 -17.61 -6.92 -8.54
N GLY A 17 -17.31 -5.63 -8.77
CA GLY A 17 -18.21 -4.71 -9.49
C GLY A 17 -18.40 -5.10 -10.96
N ILE A 18 -17.34 -5.55 -11.62
CA ILE A 18 -17.42 -6.05 -13.01
C ILE A 18 -18.21 -7.36 -13.06
N ILE A 19 -18.01 -8.28 -12.11
CA ILE A 19 -18.83 -9.51 -12.01
C ILE A 19 -20.32 -9.17 -11.89
N ARG A 20 -20.66 -8.16 -11.08
CA ARG A 20 -22.04 -7.69 -10.93
C ARG A 20 -22.60 -7.10 -12.22
N CYS A 21 -21.80 -6.36 -12.99
CA CYS A 21 -22.20 -5.85 -14.31
C CYS A 21 -22.58 -7.01 -15.25
N PHE A 22 -21.74 -8.05 -15.32
CA PHE A 22 -22.00 -9.20 -16.17
C PHE A 22 -23.20 -10.03 -15.72
N TYR A 23 -23.47 -10.09 -14.41
CA TYR A 23 -24.68 -10.74 -13.89
C TYR A 23 -25.96 -10.04 -14.39
N ILE A 24 -26.01 -8.71 -14.35
CA ILE A 24 -27.16 -7.92 -14.85
C ILE A 24 -27.36 -8.16 -16.36
N ILE A 25 -26.27 -8.22 -17.13
CA ILE A 25 -26.32 -8.51 -18.57
C ILE A 25 -26.91 -9.91 -18.82
N GLN A 26 -26.46 -10.92 -18.07
CA GLN A 26 -26.95 -12.29 -18.19
C GLN A 26 -28.47 -12.36 -17.96
N GLU A 27 -28.96 -11.70 -16.92
CA GLU A 27 -30.37 -11.67 -16.55
C GLU A 27 -31.24 -10.97 -17.62
N LYS A 28 -30.77 -9.83 -18.15
CA LYS A 28 -31.46 -9.11 -19.22
C LYS A 28 -31.45 -9.86 -20.55
N SER A 29 -30.35 -10.53 -20.86
CA SER A 29 -30.22 -11.32 -22.09
C SER A 29 -31.14 -12.54 -22.08
N ALA A 30 -31.36 -13.16 -20.91
CA ALA A 30 -32.30 -14.27 -20.74
C ALA A 30 -33.78 -13.87 -20.94
N SER A 31 -34.12 -12.59 -20.81
CA SER A 31 -35.49 -12.06 -20.95
C SER A 31 -35.77 -11.42 -22.32
N LEU A 32 -34.93 -11.66 -23.34
CA LEU A 32 -34.95 -10.99 -24.66
C LEU A 32 -34.90 -9.45 -24.58
N GLY A 33 -34.43 -8.89 -23.46
CA GLY A 33 -34.28 -7.45 -23.30
C GLY A 33 -33.02 -6.93 -23.98
N ALA A 34 -33.12 -5.76 -24.65
CA ALA A 34 -31.94 -5.08 -25.18
C ALA A 34 -31.03 -4.61 -24.03
N VAL A 35 -29.75 -4.95 -24.10
CA VAL A 35 -28.73 -4.52 -23.14
C VAL A 35 -28.30 -3.11 -23.49
N ASN A 36 -28.51 -2.15 -22.59
CA ASN A 36 -28.08 -0.77 -22.79
C ASN A 36 -26.77 -0.49 -22.03
N PRO A 37 -25.86 0.33 -22.57
CA PRO A 37 -24.63 0.72 -21.86
C PRO A 37 -24.88 1.36 -20.49
N ALA A 38 -26.03 2.01 -20.32
CA ALA A 38 -26.47 2.57 -19.03
C ALA A 38 -26.62 1.51 -17.92
N ASP A 39 -26.90 0.25 -18.29
CA ASP A 39 -27.05 -0.85 -17.33
C ASP A 39 -25.71 -1.25 -16.67
N LEU A 40 -24.58 -0.97 -17.33
CA LEU A 40 -23.25 -1.26 -16.81
C LEU A 40 -22.64 -0.06 -16.07
N ALA A 41 -23.07 1.16 -16.41
CA ALA A 41 -22.44 2.39 -15.92
C ALA A 41 -22.37 2.47 -14.39
N GLY A 42 -23.42 2.01 -13.70
CA GLY A 42 -23.45 2.00 -12.23
C GLY A 42 -22.44 1.04 -11.60
N GLY A 43 -22.32 -0.19 -12.12
CA GLY A 43 -21.39 -1.17 -11.57
C GLY A 43 -19.92 -0.88 -11.91
N ILE A 44 -19.66 -0.27 -13.08
CA ILE A 44 -18.32 0.23 -13.43
C ILE A 44 -17.93 1.42 -12.54
N TRP A 45 -18.87 2.33 -12.27
CA TRP A 45 -18.65 3.44 -11.34
C TRP A 45 -18.29 2.94 -9.93
N GLU A 46 -19.06 1.98 -9.40
CA GLU A 46 -18.79 1.35 -8.10
C GLU A 46 -17.39 0.70 -8.07
N ALA A 47 -17.05 -0.05 -9.13
CA ALA A 47 -15.73 -0.67 -9.28
C ALA A 47 -14.58 0.37 -9.24
N LEU A 48 -14.70 1.47 -9.99
CA LEU A 48 -13.67 2.51 -10.00
C LEU A 48 -13.54 3.20 -8.64
N LEU A 49 -14.66 3.40 -7.94
CA LEU A 49 -14.68 4.02 -6.63
C LEU A 49 -13.94 3.18 -5.57
N THR A 50 -14.10 1.85 -5.58
CA THR A 50 -13.37 0.97 -4.64
C THR A 50 -11.85 1.02 -4.87
N THR A 51 -11.39 1.17 -6.12
CA THR A 51 -9.96 1.36 -6.41
C THR A 51 -9.45 2.68 -5.84
N ALA A 52 -10.20 3.76 -6.06
CA ALA A 52 -9.85 5.07 -5.54
C ALA A 52 -9.70 5.02 -4.01
N PHE A 53 -10.64 4.40 -3.29
CA PHE A 53 -10.53 4.21 -1.84
C PHE A 53 -9.31 3.40 -1.42
N GLY A 54 -9.01 2.31 -2.13
CA GLY A 54 -7.81 1.49 -1.87
C GLY A 54 -6.52 2.31 -1.98
N LEU A 55 -6.44 3.22 -2.95
CA LEU A 55 -5.30 4.12 -3.15
C LEU A 55 -5.23 5.23 -2.10
N VAL A 56 -6.38 5.82 -1.74
CA VAL A 56 -6.48 6.88 -0.72
C VAL A 56 -5.93 6.40 0.63
N VAL A 57 -6.10 5.12 0.98
CA VAL A 57 -5.53 4.55 2.22
C VAL A 57 -4.07 4.10 2.03
N ALA A 58 -3.71 3.60 0.85
CA ALA A 58 -2.38 3.10 0.57
C ALA A 58 -1.31 4.20 0.58
N ILE A 59 -1.59 5.35 -0.06
CA ILE A 59 -0.61 6.43 -0.24
C ILE A 59 -0.15 7.01 1.12
N PRO A 60 -1.04 7.44 2.04
CA PRO A 60 -0.63 7.95 3.35
C PRO A 60 0.09 6.90 4.18
N SER A 61 -0.38 5.64 4.13
CA SER A 61 0.26 4.51 4.83
C SER A 61 1.69 4.29 4.37
N PHE A 62 1.95 4.41 3.06
CA PHE A 62 3.28 4.26 2.48
C PHE A 62 4.20 5.42 2.87
N ILE A 63 3.70 6.66 2.85
CA ILE A 63 4.47 7.84 3.28
C ILE A 63 4.88 7.71 4.74
N ALA A 64 3.93 7.34 5.62
CA ALA A 64 4.21 7.14 7.04
C ALA A 64 5.27 6.05 7.26
N TYR A 65 5.15 4.91 6.57
CA TYR A 65 6.14 3.83 6.65
C TYR A 65 7.55 4.31 6.29
N ASN A 66 7.70 5.02 5.15
CA ASN A 66 9.01 5.53 4.74
C ASN A 66 9.58 6.51 5.75
N TYR A 67 8.75 7.41 6.31
CA TYR A 67 9.19 8.34 7.34
C TYR A 67 9.76 7.64 8.58
N PHE A 68 9.07 6.62 9.08
CA PHE A 68 9.54 5.87 10.25
C PHE A 68 10.80 5.06 9.95
N VAL A 69 10.89 4.43 8.77
CA VAL A 69 12.10 3.70 8.35
C VAL A 69 13.30 4.64 8.27
N SER A 70 13.14 5.82 7.67
CA SER A 70 14.22 6.83 7.64
C SER A 70 14.64 7.26 9.04
N ARG A 71 13.70 7.43 9.97
CA ARG A 71 14.01 7.76 11.38
C ARG A 71 14.81 6.64 12.06
N VAL A 72 14.39 5.39 11.89
CA VAL A 72 15.08 4.22 12.48
C VAL A 72 16.49 4.12 11.93
N ASN A 73 16.68 4.29 10.62
CA ASN A 73 18.01 4.26 10.01
C ASN A 73 18.92 5.34 10.57
N TYR A 74 18.39 6.55 10.83
CA TYR A 74 19.17 7.61 11.47
C TYR A 74 19.61 7.20 12.89
N SER A 75 18.72 6.62 13.69
CA SER A 75 19.06 6.12 15.03
C SER A 75 20.10 4.98 15.00
N VAL A 76 20.02 4.10 14.01
CA VAL A 76 21.03 3.03 13.82
C VAL A 76 22.39 3.62 13.48
N LEU A 77 22.45 4.60 12.58
CA LEU A 77 23.70 5.29 12.21
C LEU A 77 24.32 6.02 13.41
N GLU A 78 23.51 6.65 14.24
CA GLU A 78 23.99 7.31 15.47
C GLU A 78 24.59 6.28 16.44
N MET A 79 23.93 5.13 16.62
CA MET A 79 24.44 4.04 17.45
C MET A 79 25.76 3.46 16.92
N GLU A 80 25.88 3.25 15.60
CA GLU A 80 27.12 2.80 14.95
C GLU A 80 28.28 3.79 15.16
N ARG A 81 27.98 5.08 15.11
CA ARG A 81 28.95 6.14 15.37
C ARG A 81 29.43 6.11 16.81
N THR A 82 28.52 6.07 17.79
CA THR A 82 28.87 5.99 19.21
C THR A 82 29.66 4.72 19.55
N ALA A 83 29.31 3.58 18.95
CA ALA A 83 30.06 2.33 19.12
C ALA A 83 31.48 2.46 18.57
N SER A 84 31.64 3.06 17.38
CA SER A 84 32.95 3.30 16.76
C SER A 84 33.81 4.25 17.60
N GLU A 85 33.22 5.31 18.13
CA GLU A 85 33.88 6.26 19.04
C GLU A 85 34.36 5.54 20.32
N MET A 86 33.52 4.72 20.96
CA MET A 86 33.94 3.92 22.12
C MET A 86 35.12 2.99 21.81
N ILE A 87 35.09 2.27 20.68
CA ILE A 87 36.19 1.37 20.29
C ILE A 87 37.49 2.16 20.11
N SER A 88 37.41 3.35 19.49
CA SER A 88 38.58 4.21 19.29
C SER A 88 39.20 4.65 20.61
N LEU A 89 38.37 5.10 21.58
CA LEU A 89 38.81 5.53 22.90
C LEU A 89 39.45 4.38 23.70
N LEU A 90 38.86 3.19 23.66
CA LEU A 90 39.41 2.01 24.33
C LEU A 90 40.75 1.56 23.71
N THR A 91 40.89 1.69 22.39
CA THR A 91 42.13 1.36 21.69
C THR A 91 43.24 2.34 22.03
N GLU A 92 42.93 3.65 22.04
CA GLU A 92 43.88 4.71 22.39
C GLU A 92 44.33 4.62 23.86
N ALA A 93 43.42 4.35 24.79
CA ALA A 93 43.74 4.13 26.20
C ALA A 93 44.71 2.94 26.38
N LYS A 94 44.51 1.85 25.65
CA LYS A 94 45.38 0.68 25.70
C LYS A 94 46.76 0.94 25.09
N THR A 95 46.87 1.83 24.11
CA THR A 95 48.16 2.21 23.50
C THR A 95 49.00 3.11 24.41
N ASN A 96 48.39 3.90 25.30
CA ASN A 96 49.11 4.77 26.25
C ASN A 96 49.69 4.05 27.47
N GLU A 97 49.34 2.78 27.71
CA GLU A 97 49.87 1.97 28.83
C GLU A 97 51.04 1.05 28.43
N VAL A 98 51.47 1.06 27.16
CA VAL A 98 52.59 0.25 26.61
C VAL A 98 53.74 1.14 26.18
#